data_AF-A0A2Z3JLU9-F1
#
_entry.id   AF-A0A2Z3JLU9-F1
#
_cell.length_a   1.000
_cell.length_b   1.000
_cell.length_c   1.000
_cell.angle_alpha   90.00
_cell.angle_beta   90.00
_cell.angle_gamma   90.00
#
_symmetry.space_group_name_H-M   'P 1'
#
loop_
_entity.id
_entity.type
_entity.pdbx_description
1 polymer ?
#
loop_
_entity_poly.entity_id
_entity_poly.type
_entity_poly.pdbx_seq_one_letter_code
_entity_poly.pdbx_strand_id
1 'polypeptide(L)'
;MKRQLTLSWSPRINYASGLSVSALMLAWPNGRPSYVALETFAGLDVPWWVWPVLLIVTALNLLVARGRIWLAVGYLLVAILIFTVANAVLLSVGPAVQLGFSSIAVLGAVRQAINAKSELA
;
A
#
# COMPACT_ATOMS: atom_id res chain seq x y z
N MET A 1 35.08 -11.07 11.24
CA MET A 1 33.60 -10.95 11.15
C MET A 1 33.23 -9.48 10.89
N LYS A 2 32.99 -9.11 9.63
CA LYS A 2 32.50 -7.76 9.28
C LYS A 2 31.00 -7.72 9.54
N ARG A 3 30.54 -7.00 10.58
CA ARG A 3 29.14 -6.60 10.70
C ARG A 3 28.87 -5.60 9.58
N GLN A 4 28.31 -6.09 8.47
CA GLN A 4 27.63 -5.20 7.54
C GLN A 4 26.46 -4.58 8.32
N LEU A 5 26.61 -3.32 8.70
CA LEU A 5 25.50 -2.46 9.09
C LEU A 5 24.68 -2.18 7.83
N THR A 6 23.96 -3.18 7.35
CA THR A 6 22.84 -2.92 6.45
C THR A 6 21.83 -2.16 7.31
N LEU A 7 21.63 -0.88 6.98
CA LEU A 7 20.45 -0.11 7.36
C LEU A 7 19.21 -0.82 6.76
N SER A 8 18.90 -2.03 7.22
CA SER A 8 17.69 -2.72 6.85
C SER A 8 16.58 -2.13 7.70
N TRP A 9 15.98 -1.06 7.19
CA TRP A 9 14.70 -0.59 7.69
C TRP A 9 13.75 -1.79 7.77
N SER A 10 13.09 -1.97 8.92
CA SER A 10 12.10 -3.03 9.11
C SER A 10 11.10 -2.99 7.94
N PRO A 11 10.77 -4.13 7.29
CA PRO A 11 9.83 -4.17 6.18
C PRO A 11 8.54 -3.39 6.47
N ARG A 12 8.06 -3.49 7.71
CA ARG A 12 6.97 -2.72 8.28
C ARG A 12 7.09 -1.22 8.05
N ILE A 13 8.26 -0.63 8.33
CA ILE A 13 8.51 0.80 8.16
C ILE A 13 8.52 1.16 6.67
N ASN A 14 9.13 0.33 5.82
CA ASN A 14 9.17 0.57 4.37
C ASN A 14 7.77 0.60 3.74
N TYR A 15 6.90 -0.35 4.11
CA TYR A 15 5.52 -0.36 3.63
C TYR A 15 4.72 0.81 4.21
N ALA A 16 4.87 1.13 5.49
CA ALA A 16 4.18 2.25 6.10
C ALA A 16 4.60 3.60 5.48
N SER A 17 5.90 3.81 5.27
CA SER A 17 6.41 5.01 4.60
C SER A 17 5.95 5.09 3.15
N GLY A 18 5.95 3.97 2.42
CA GLY A 18 5.44 3.89 1.05
C GLY A 18 3.98 4.30 0.96
N LEU A 19 3.12 3.73 1.83
CA LEU A 19 1.70 4.10 1.91
C LEU A 19 1.51 5.58 2.26
N SER A 20 2.32 6.13 3.16
CA SER A 20 2.24 7.54 3.58
C SER A 20 2.62 8.49 2.44
N VAL A 21 3.67 8.16 1.67
CA VAL A 21 4.07 8.92 0.47
C VAL A 21 2.97 8.82 -0.59
N SER A 22 2.44 7.63 -0.85
CA SER A 22 1.32 7.46 -1.78
C SER A 22 0.10 8.28 -1.35
N ALA A 23 -0.23 8.32 -0.05
CA ALA A 23 -1.32 9.15 0.46
C ALA A 23 -1.09 10.64 0.20
N LEU A 24 0.12 11.15 0.39
CA LEU A 24 0.46 12.55 0.07
C LEU A 24 0.36 12.83 -1.43
N MET A 25 0.84 11.93 -2.28
CA MET A 25 0.74 12.07 -3.74
C MET A 25 -0.72 12.07 -4.20
N LEU A 26 -1.57 11.27 -3.54
CA LEU A 26 -2.99 11.17 -3.85
C LEU A 26 -3.81 12.34 -3.31
N ALA A 27 -3.37 12.94 -2.20
CA ALA A 27 -3.94 14.18 -1.69
C ALA A 27 -3.54 15.41 -2.52
N TRP A 28 -2.56 15.28 -3.42
CA TRP A 28 -2.14 16.37 -4.30
C TRP A 28 -3.24 16.72 -5.32
N PRO A 29 -3.47 18.01 -5.65
CA PRO A 29 -4.54 18.43 -6.57
C PRO A 29 -4.54 17.72 -7.93
N ASN A 30 -3.35 17.37 -8.44
CA ASN A 30 -3.16 16.66 -9.70
C ASN A 30 -3.19 15.11 -9.57
N GLY A 31 -3.34 14.55 -8.36
CA GLY A 31 -3.51 13.12 -8.11
C GLY A 31 -4.95 12.61 -8.32
N ARG A 32 -5.90 13.54 -8.43
CA ARG A 32 -7.33 13.31 -8.70
C ARG A 32 -7.68 12.48 -9.94
N PRO A 33 -6.97 12.55 -11.09
CA PRO A 33 -7.39 11.85 -12.31
C PRO A 33 -7.42 10.32 -12.20
N SER A 34 -6.67 9.74 -11.25
CA SER A 34 -6.59 8.29 -11.01
C SER A 34 -7.86 7.68 -10.40
N TYR A 35 -8.75 8.52 -9.85
CA TYR A 35 -9.94 8.10 -9.11
C TYR A 35 -11.23 8.16 -9.91
N VAL A 36 -11.24 8.95 -10.97
CA VAL A 36 -12.41 9.08 -11.84
C VAL A 36 -12.79 7.70 -12.40
N ALA A 37 -11.84 6.82 -12.69
CA ALA A 37 -12.16 5.45 -13.10
C ALA A 37 -12.72 4.58 -11.96
N LEU A 38 -12.23 4.69 -10.72
CA LEU A 38 -12.80 3.93 -9.59
C LEU A 38 -14.24 4.37 -9.31
N GLU A 39 -14.48 5.68 -9.31
CA GLU A 39 -15.80 6.26 -9.06
C GLU A 39 -16.77 5.95 -10.21
N THR A 40 -16.31 6.02 -11.46
CA THR A 40 -17.15 5.81 -12.66
C THR A 40 -17.40 4.33 -12.97
N PHE A 41 -16.40 3.44 -12.85
CA PHE A 41 -16.56 2.03 -13.25
C PHE A 41 -17.06 1.12 -12.13
N ALA A 42 -16.84 1.44 -10.86
CA ALA A 42 -17.33 0.63 -9.74
C ALA A 42 -18.68 1.09 -9.17
N GLY A 43 -19.25 2.19 -9.67
CA GLY A 43 -20.50 2.76 -9.16
C GLY A 43 -20.39 3.24 -7.70
N LEU A 44 -19.18 3.51 -7.24
CA LEU A 44 -18.84 3.87 -5.87
C LEU A 44 -18.62 5.38 -5.81
N ASP A 45 -19.67 6.11 -5.43
CA ASP A 45 -19.62 7.56 -5.25
C ASP A 45 -19.01 7.90 -3.87
N VAL A 46 -17.68 7.78 -3.78
CA VAL A 46 -16.93 7.94 -2.54
C VAL A 46 -16.10 9.21 -2.63
N PRO A 47 -16.09 10.08 -1.59
CA PRO A 47 -15.28 11.29 -1.64
C PRO A 47 -13.80 11.00 -1.88
N TRP A 48 -13.16 11.81 -2.74
CA TRP A 48 -11.75 11.66 -3.14
C TRP A 48 -10.75 11.50 -1.98
N TRP A 49 -11.04 12.08 -0.81
CA TRP A 49 -10.18 12.04 0.38
C TRP A 49 -10.19 10.68 1.10
N VAL A 50 -11.15 9.79 0.80
CA VAL A 50 -11.25 8.47 1.46
C VAL A 50 -10.02 7.62 1.16
N TRP A 51 -9.52 7.66 -0.07
CA TRP A 51 -8.35 6.89 -0.50
C TRP A 51 -7.05 7.26 0.23
N PRO A 52 -6.62 8.54 0.29
CA PRO A 52 -5.45 8.92 1.09
C PRO A 52 -5.66 8.63 2.58
N VAL A 53 -6.88 8.78 3.11
CA VAL A 53 -7.18 8.40 4.50
C VAL A 53 -7.00 6.90 4.73
N LEU A 54 -7.50 6.03 3.84
CA LEU A 54 -7.32 4.58 3.94
C LEU A 54 -5.84 4.19 3.93
N LEU A 55 -5.04 4.80 3.06
CA LEU A 55 -3.60 4.56 3.01
C LEU A 55 -2.89 4.96 4.31
N ILE A 56 -3.24 6.12 4.89
CA ILE A 56 -2.68 6.57 6.18
C ILE A 56 -3.13 5.64 7.31
N VAL A 57 -4.41 5.27 7.37
CA VAL A 57 -4.93 4.37 8.39
C VAL A 57 -4.26 3.00 8.30
N THR A 58 -4.04 2.47 7.10
CA THR A 58 -3.30 1.21 6.92
C THR A 58 -1.83 1.36 7.29
N ALA A 59 -1.18 2.49 6.99
CA ALA A 59 0.19 2.76 7.44
C ALA A 59 0.29 2.78 8.97
N LEU A 60 -0.64 3.46 9.65
CA LEU A 60 -0.72 3.52 11.10
C LEU A 60 -1.04 2.14 11.70
N ASN A 61 -1.97 1.40 11.11
CA ASN A 61 -2.26 0.03 11.53
C ASN A 61 -1.01 -0.83 11.43
N LEU A 62 -0.28 -0.74 10.32
CA LEU A 62 1.00 -1.42 10.16
C LEU A 62 1.95 -1.03 11.27
N LEU A 63 2.14 0.26 11.59
CA LEU A 63 3.08 0.75 12.63
C LEU A 63 2.69 0.42 14.07
N VAL A 64 1.39 0.26 14.35
CA VAL A 64 0.89 0.03 15.71
C VAL A 64 0.50 -1.43 15.96
N ALA A 65 0.27 -2.23 14.91
CA ALA A 65 -0.08 -3.65 15.00
C ALA A 65 0.83 -4.41 15.97
N ARG A 66 0.22 -5.07 16.95
CA ARG A 66 0.91 -5.94 17.91
C ARG A 66 0.39 -7.35 17.73
N GLY A 67 1.30 -8.31 17.56
CA GLY A 67 0.95 -9.70 17.37
C GLY A 67 0.65 -10.09 15.93
N ARG A 68 0.70 -11.41 15.69
CA ARG A 68 0.80 -12.01 14.35
C ARG A 68 -0.39 -11.68 13.46
N ILE A 69 -1.60 -11.78 14.03
CA ILE A 69 -2.84 -11.61 13.27
C ILE A 69 -2.95 -10.17 12.77
N TRP A 70 -2.68 -9.19 13.64
CA TRP A 70 -2.75 -7.77 13.27
C TRP A 70 -1.68 -7.37 12.26
N LEU A 71 -0.45 -7.90 12.35
CA LEU A 71 0.57 -7.67 11.34
C LEU A 71 0.19 -8.29 9.98
N ALA A 72 -0.31 -9.53 9.99
CA ALA A 72 -0.76 -10.18 8.76
C ALA A 72 -1.91 -9.42 8.10
N VAL A 73 -2.90 -8.97 8.89
CA VAL A 73 -4.00 -8.12 8.40
C VAL A 73 -3.46 -6.81 7.84
N GLY A 74 -2.53 -6.14 8.52
CA GLY A 74 -1.91 -4.91 8.03
C GLY A 74 -1.21 -5.08 6.68
N TYR A 75 -0.43 -6.13 6.51
CA TYR A 75 0.23 -6.44 5.23
C TYR A 75 -0.75 -6.85 4.13
N LEU A 76 -1.83 -7.57 4.44
CA LEU A 76 -2.88 -7.87 3.46
C LEU A 76 -3.64 -6.61 3.03
N LEU A 77 -3.93 -5.70 3.95
CA LEU A 77 -4.54 -4.41 3.63
C LEU A 77 -3.65 -3.58 2.70
N VAL A 78 -2.33 -3.58 2.91
CA VAL A 78 -1.37 -2.96 1.98
C VAL A 78 -1.51 -3.55 0.59
N ALA A 79 -1.49 -4.88 0.48
CA ALA A 79 -1.58 -5.59 -0.80
C ALA A 79 -2.87 -5.21 -1.54
N ILE A 80 -4.01 -5.20 -0.84
CA ILE A 80 -5.30 -4.82 -1.39
C ILE A 80 -5.26 -3.37 -1.87
N LEU A 81 -4.83 -2.42 -1.04
CA LEU A 81 -4.83 -1.00 -1.40
C LEU A 81 -3.91 -0.70 -2.57
N ILE A 82 -2.69 -1.25 -2.59
CA ILE A 82 -1.76 -1.08 -3.72
C ILE A 82 -2.38 -1.65 -5.00
N PHE A 83 -2.98 -2.83 -4.93
CA PHE A 83 -3.59 -3.46 -6.08
C PHE A 83 -4.80 -2.65 -6.59
N THR A 84 -5.68 -2.20 -5.70
CA THR A 84 -6.85 -1.38 -6.05
C THR A 84 -6.42 -0.07 -6.71
N VAL A 85 -5.46 0.65 -6.13
CA VAL A 85 -4.96 1.92 -6.70
C VAL A 85 -4.27 1.67 -8.04
N ALA A 86 -3.45 0.61 -8.17
CA ALA A 86 -2.79 0.30 -9.43
C ALA A 86 -3.77 -0.02 -10.56
N ASN A 87 -4.84 -0.78 -10.27
CA ASN A 87 -5.90 -1.05 -11.24
C ASN A 87 -6.69 0.21 -11.61
N ALA A 88 -6.95 1.09 -10.65
CA ALA A 88 -7.60 2.37 -10.89
C ALA A 88 -6.79 3.25 -11.87
N VAL A 89 -5.48 3.32 -11.65
CA VAL A 89 -4.56 4.06 -12.53
C VAL A 89 -4.51 3.42 -13.91
N LEU A 90 -4.45 2.09 -14.01
CA LEU A 90 -4.51 1.36 -15.29
C LEU A 90 -5.79 1.68 -16.07
N LEU A 91 -6.94 1.67 -15.41
CA LEU A 91 -8.23 1.98 -16.03
C LEU A 91 -8.35 3.46 -16.42
N SER A 92 -7.71 4.38 -15.68
CA SER A 92 -7.77 5.82 -15.94
C SER A 92 -6.79 6.29 -17.03
N VAL A 93 -5.58 5.74 -17.06
CA VAL A 93 -4.47 6.20 -17.91
C VAL A 93 -4.20 5.24 -19.09
N GLY A 94 -4.69 4.00 -19.00
CA GLY A 94 -4.55 2.97 -20.03
C GLY A 94 -3.39 2.00 -19.81
N PRO A 95 -3.19 1.03 -20.74
CA PRO A 95 -2.23 -0.07 -20.60
C PRO A 95 -0.75 0.33 -20.61
N ALA A 96 -0.45 1.61 -20.84
CA ALA A 96 0.90 2.17 -20.73
C ALA A 96 1.42 2.24 -19.28
N VAL A 97 0.53 2.08 -18.29
CA VAL A 97 0.90 2.06 -16.87
C VAL A 97 1.63 0.76 -16.54
N GLN A 98 2.90 0.86 -16.16
CA GLN A 98 3.67 -0.29 -15.70
C GLN A 98 3.16 -0.78 -14.33
N LEU A 99 2.45 -1.89 -14.33
CA LEU A 99 2.00 -2.58 -13.10
C LEU A 99 3.11 -3.37 -12.41
N GLY A 100 4.30 -3.51 -13.02
CA GLY A 100 5.37 -4.36 -12.54
C GLY A 100 5.80 -4.06 -11.09
N PHE A 101 6.03 -2.78 -10.78
CA PHE A 101 6.42 -2.37 -9.42
C PHE A 101 5.30 -2.60 -8.40
N SER A 102 4.05 -2.34 -8.79
CA SER A 102 2.87 -2.56 -7.96
C SER A 102 2.69 -4.04 -7.64
N SER A 103 2.82 -4.91 -8.64
CA SER A 103 2.71 -6.37 -8.49
C SER A 103 3.82 -6.94 -7.60
N ILE A 104 5.06 -6.44 -7.72
CA ILE A 104 6.16 -6.83 -6.83
C ILE A 104 5.86 -6.41 -5.39
N ALA A 105 5.36 -5.19 -5.18
CA ALA A 105 4.99 -4.70 -3.84
C ALA A 105 3.84 -5.52 -3.23
N VAL A 106 2.84 -5.92 -4.03
CA VAL A 106 1.73 -6.80 -3.61
C VAL A 106 2.25 -8.17 -3.19
N LEU A 107 3.06 -8.83 -4.04
CA LEU A 107 3.64 -10.13 -3.71
C LEU A 107 4.55 -10.07 -2.48
N GLY A 108 5.31 -8.99 -2.35
CA GLY A 108 6.12 -8.71 -1.17
C GLY A 108 5.28 -8.56 0.09
N ALA A 109 4.17 -7.82 0.03
CA ALA A 109 3.27 -7.63 1.16
C ALA A 109 2.58 -8.94 1.55
N VAL A 110 2.10 -9.73 0.58
CA VAL A 110 1.53 -11.07 0.83
C VAL A 110 2.57 -11.99 1.48
N ARG A 111 3.81 -11.98 1.00
CA ARG A 111 4.91 -12.75 1.60
C ARG A 111 5.14 -12.33 3.06
N GLN A 112 5.12 -11.03 3.37
CA GLN A 112 5.26 -10.56 4.75
C GLN A 112 4.05 -10.90 5.61
N ALA A 113 2.84 -10.92 5.05
CA ALA A 113 1.66 -11.39 5.79
C ALA A 113 1.79 -12.86 6.22
N ILE A 114 2.27 -13.73 5.31
CA ILE A 114 2.54 -15.15 5.61
C ILE A 114 3.66 -15.28 6.65
N ASN A 115 4.71 -14.48 6.51
CA ASN A 115 5.87 -14.48 7.40
C ASN A 115 5.72 -13.62 8.66
N ALA A 116 4.53 -13.07 8.95
CA ALA A 116 4.32 -12.21 10.11
C ALA A 116 4.69 -12.87 11.46
N LYS A 117 4.80 -14.21 11.49
CA LYS A 117 5.30 -14.96 12.65
C LYS A 117 6.81 -14.74 12.90
N SER A 118 7.63 -14.58 11.86
CA SER A 118 9.08 -14.40 12.00
C SER A 118 9.50 -12.97 12.34
N GLU A 119 8.63 -11.97 12.14
CA GLU A 119 8.90 -10.58 12.56
C GLU A 119 8.65 -10.32 14.05
N LEU A 120 8.03 -11.27 14.75
CA LEU A 120 7.73 -11.19 16.19
C LEU A 120 8.72 -11.97 17.07
N ALA A 121 9.63 -12.75 16.46
CA ALA A 121 10.63 -13.59 17.11
C ALA A 121 11.95 -12.84 17.26
#